data_AF-S6ANS2-F1
#
_entry.id   AF-S6ANS2-F1
#
_cell.length_a   1.000
_cell.length_b   1.000
_cell.length_c   1.000
_cell.angle_alpha   90.00
_cell.angle_beta   90.00
_cell.angle_gamma   90.00
#
_symmetry.space_group_name_H-M   'P 1'
#
loop_
_entity.id
_entity.type
_entity.pdbx_description
1 polymer ?
#
loop_
_entity_poly.entity_id
_entity_poly.type
_entity_poly.pdbx_seq_one_letter_code
_entity_poly.pdbx_strand_id
1 'polypeptide(L)'
;MRKWDNVTRDDLLTAVECIKHQYAPDAARNLIEYFHERMEDGDYYDVEVLHLLIKHAFALIISGKSADQAFGLKAIKGEHNRPDTFSRDVSAAALVVRQRRKGANWEDAVTDAAEHMGVSNRIVERAYKAYREGVECLPDEQLELIAGERPVKP
;
A
#
# COMPACT_ATOMS: atom_id res chain seq x y z
N MET A 1 25.15 26.53 15.79
CA MET A 1 23.75 26.38 15.39
C MET A 1 23.45 24.89 15.38
N ARG A 2 22.63 24.42 16.32
CA ARG A 2 22.17 23.03 16.38
C ARG A 2 21.16 22.79 15.27
N LYS A 3 20.94 21.51 14.94
CA LYS A 3 20.05 21.06 13.87
C LYS A 3 18.63 21.64 13.99
N TRP A 4 18.16 21.84 15.22
CA TRP A 4 16.77 22.20 15.52
C TRP A 4 16.56 23.61 16.09
N ASP A 5 17.57 24.48 16.00
CA ASP A 5 17.48 25.83 16.57
C ASP A 5 16.42 26.71 15.90
N ASN A 6 16.13 26.45 14.62
CA ASN A 6 15.20 27.24 13.81
C ASN A 6 13.84 26.55 13.60
N VAL A 7 13.57 25.44 14.28
CA VAL A 7 12.31 24.72 14.16
C VAL A 7 11.20 25.52 14.83
N THR A 8 10.16 25.85 14.08
CA THR A 8 9.00 26.57 14.59
C THR A 8 7.93 25.60 15.10
N ARG A 9 6.99 26.11 15.89
CA ARG A 9 5.81 25.34 16.32
C ARG A 9 4.99 24.85 15.13
N ASP A 10 4.89 25.63 14.07
CA ASP A 10 4.13 25.26 12.87
C ASP A 10 4.79 24.09 12.12
N ASP A 11 6.13 24.03 12.09
CA ASP A 11 6.87 22.89 11.52
C ASP A 11 6.56 21.60 12.30
N LEU A 12 6.53 21.70 13.64
CA LEU A 12 6.22 20.58 14.52
C LEU A 12 4.77 20.10 14.36
N LEU A 13 3.81 21.02 14.30
CA LEU A 13 2.41 20.69 14.07
C LEU A 13 2.20 20.06 12.70
N THR A 14 2.86 20.59 11.67
CA THR A 14 2.84 20.02 10.31
C THR A 14 3.38 18.60 10.30
N ALA A 15 4.50 18.33 11.00
CA ALA A 15 5.04 17.00 11.13
C ALA A 15 4.06 16.03 11.81
N VAL A 16 3.38 16.47 12.88
CA VAL A 16 2.33 15.68 13.54
C VAL A 16 1.16 15.37 12.60
N GLU A 17 0.68 16.35 11.84
CA GLU A 17 -0.41 16.12 10.86
C GLU A 17 0.02 15.18 9.74
N CYS A 18 1.25 15.29 9.25
CA CYS A 18 1.80 14.33 8.30
C CYS A 18 1.80 12.90 8.86
N ILE A 19 2.23 12.70 10.11
CA ILE A 19 2.24 11.37 10.76
C ILE A 19 0.81 10.81 10.88
N LYS A 20 -0.17 11.64 11.22
CA LYS A 20 -1.58 11.22 11.40
C LYS A 20 -2.24 10.76 10.11
N HIS A 21 -1.92 11.40 8.99
CA HIS A 21 -2.68 11.24 7.75
C HIS A 21 -1.97 10.42 6.67
N GLN A 22 -0.64 10.29 6.74
CA GLN A 22 0.14 9.60 5.73
C GLN A 22 1.34 8.88 6.35
N TYR A 23 1.86 7.89 5.62
CA TYR A 23 3.13 7.28 6.00
C TYR A 23 4.28 8.26 5.72
N ALA A 24 4.74 8.95 6.78
CA ALA A 24 5.80 9.95 6.73
C ALA A 24 6.95 9.60 7.70
N PRO A 25 7.78 8.58 7.36
CA PRO A 25 8.82 8.08 8.26
C PRO A 25 9.91 9.12 8.56
N ASP A 26 10.21 10.02 7.63
CA ASP A 26 11.19 11.08 7.84
C ASP A 26 10.66 12.16 8.78
N ALA A 27 9.38 12.54 8.64
CA ALA A 27 8.73 13.47 9.58
C ALA A 27 8.67 12.87 11.00
N ALA A 28 8.34 11.57 11.10
CA ALA A 28 8.36 10.84 12.36
C ALA A 28 9.74 10.84 13.03
N ARG A 29 10.79 10.50 12.27
CA ARG A 29 12.17 10.49 12.79
C ARG A 29 12.62 11.87 13.24
N ASN A 30 12.41 12.89 12.41
CA ASN A 30 12.80 14.27 12.74
C ASN A 30 12.08 14.77 14.00
N LEU A 31 10.80 14.45 14.15
CA LEU A 31 10.02 14.85 15.32
C LEU A 31 10.47 14.15 16.60
N ILE A 32 10.77 12.85 16.53
CA ILE A 32 11.30 12.07 17.66
C ILE A 32 12.69 12.57 18.05
N GLU A 33 13.57 12.79 17.07
CA GLU A 33 14.93 13.30 17.27
C GLU A 33 14.91 14.70 17.88
N TYR A 34 14.03 15.59 17.42
CA TYR A 34 13.79 16.90 18.03
C TYR A 34 13.47 16.80 19.52
N PHE A 35 12.49 15.97 19.90
CA PHE A 35 12.10 15.84 21.30
C PHE A 35 13.19 15.17 22.13
N HIS A 36 13.89 14.18 21.57
CA HIS A 36 14.99 13.51 22.24
C HIS A 36 16.11 14.50 22.58
N GLU A 37 16.61 15.25 21.60
CA GLU A 37 17.69 16.22 21.80
C GLU A 37 17.30 17.30 22.81
N ARG A 38 16.08 17.87 22.69
CA ARG A 38 15.60 18.90 23.62
C ARG A 38 15.48 18.37 25.05
N MET A 39 14.96 17.16 25.23
CA MET A 39 14.84 16.54 26.56
C MET A 39 16.19 16.17 27.16
N GLU A 40 17.11 15.66 26.35
CA GLU A 40 18.47 15.29 26.79
C GLU A 40 19.26 16.50 27.27
N ASP A 41 19.16 17.61 26.54
CA ASP A 41 19.84 18.87 26.89
C ASP A 41 19.13 19.68 27.98
N GLY A 42 17.92 19.28 28.39
CA GLY A 42 17.08 20.04 29.32
C GLY A 42 16.55 21.35 28.73
N ASP A 43 16.53 21.46 27.40
CA ASP A 43 16.02 22.61 26.67
C ASP A 43 14.49 22.65 26.67
N TYR A 44 13.93 23.83 26.44
CA TYR A 44 12.51 23.99 26.19
C TYR A 44 12.08 23.23 24.92
N TYR A 45 10.97 22.48 25.03
CA TYR A 45 10.26 21.86 23.91
C TYR A 45 8.76 22.10 24.05
N ASP A 46 8.04 22.06 22.92
CA ASP A 46 6.59 22.25 22.91
C ASP A 46 5.87 20.99 23.45
N VAL A 47 5.42 21.06 24.70
CA VAL A 47 4.72 19.97 25.40
C VAL A 47 3.37 19.65 24.75
N GLU A 48 2.69 20.64 24.17
CA GLU A 48 1.39 20.41 23.53
C GLU A 48 1.55 19.58 22.25
N VAL A 49 2.57 19.88 21.45
CA VAL A 49 2.92 19.06 20.27
C VAL A 49 3.27 17.62 20.70
N LEU A 50 4.08 17.46 21.75
CA LEU A 50 4.41 16.14 22.27
C LEU A 50 3.15 15.37 22.69
N HIS A 51 2.24 16.03 23.44
CA HIS A 51 0.98 15.43 23.84
C HIS A 51 0.12 15.02 22.64
N LEU A 52 0.07 15.82 21.57
CA LEU A 52 -0.64 15.46 20.35
C LEU A 52 -0.08 14.20 19.70
N LEU A 53 1.26 14.10 19.60
CA LEU A 53 1.95 12.92 19.07
C LEU A 53 1.66 11.68 19.92
N ILE A 54 1.85 11.77 21.25
CA ILE A 54 1.66 10.64 22.17
C ILE A 54 0.20 10.20 22.21
N LYS A 55 -0.76 11.14 22.22
CA LYS A 55 -2.20 10.83 22.18
C LYS A 55 -2.56 10.04 20.92
N HIS A 56 -2.03 10.45 19.77
CA HIS A 56 -2.25 9.72 18.52
C HIS A 56 -1.62 8.33 18.55
N ALA A 57 -0.35 8.24 18.95
CA ALA A 57 0.36 6.96 19.03
C ALA A 57 -0.34 5.97 19.97
N PHE A 58 -0.80 6.43 21.14
CA PHE A 58 -1.51 5.57 22.09
C PHE A 58 -2.85 5.08 21.53
N ALA A 59 -3.60 5.92 20.81
CA ALA A 59 -4.84 5.49 20.16
C ALA A 59 -4.59 4.35 19.16
N LEU A 60 -3.51 4.43 18.38
CA LEU A 60 -3.11 3.38 17.44
C LEU A 60 -2.62 2.11 18.14
N ILE A 61 -1.86 2.23 19.23
CA ILE A 61 -1.40 1.08 20.02
C ILE A 61 -2.59 0.33 20.64
N ILE A 62 -3.55 1.06 21.23
CA ILE A 62 -4.79 0.47 21.75
C ILE A 62 -5.59 -0.23 20.64
N SER A 63 -5.49 0.26 19.41
CA SER A 63 -6.10 -0.34 18.22
C SER A 63 -5.30 -1.52 17.64
N GLY A 64 -4.25 -1.98 18.33
CA GLY A 64 -3.46 -3.16 17.94
C GLY A 64 -2.30 -2.89 17.00
N LYS A 65 -1.92 -1.63 16.76
CA LYS A 65 -0.73 -1.28 15.96
C LYS A 65 0.54 -1.39 16.82
N SER A 66 1.67 -1.69 16.20
CA SER A 66 2.97 -1.66 16.90
C SER A 66 3.40 -0.22 17.23
N ALA A 67 4.33 -0.05 18.16
CA ALA A 67 4.91 1.27 18.46
C ALA A 67 5.48 1.95 17.20
N ASP A 68 6.27 1.23 16.39
CA ASP A 68 6.79 1.77 15.12
C ASP A 68 5.69 2.26 14.18
N GLN A 69 4.54 1.58 14.15
CA GLN A 69 3.41 1.97 13.33
C GLN A 69 2.70 3.20 13.90
N ALA A 70 2.52 3.21 15.21
CA ALA A 70 1.86 4.28 15.94
C ALA A 70 2.60 5.62 15.89
N PHE A 71 3.94 5.57 15.82
CA PHE A 71 4.79 6.74 15.66
C PHE A 71 5.05 7.11 14.19
N GLY A 72 4.51 6.38 13.21
CA GLY A 72 4.73 6.65 11.79
C GLY A 72 6.10 6.20 11.25
N LEU A 73 6.89 5.46 12.03
CA LEU A 73 8.19 4.89 11.63
C LEU A 73 8.05 3.68 10.70
N LYS A 74 6.87 3.04 10.70
CA LYS A 74 6.56 1.87 9.88
C LYS A 74 5.17 1.99 9.29
N ALA A 75 5.03 1.62 8.02
CA ALA A 75 3.73 1.64 7.35
C ALA A 75 2.73 0.70 8.05
N ILE A 76 1.50 1.17 8.20
CA ILE A 76 0.37 0.34 8.63
C ILE A 76 -0.12 -0.45 7.41
N LYS A 77 0.13 -1.77 7.42
CA LYS A 77 -0.35 -2.65 6.34
C LYS A 77 -1.88 -2.69 6.35
N GLY A 78 -2.49 -2.47 5.19
CA GLY A 78 -3.92 -2.60 4.98
C GLY A 78 -4.74 -1.30 5.06
N GLU A 79 -4.14 -0.18 5.48
CA GLU A 79 -4.85 1.12 5.61
C GLU A 79 -4.58 2.11 4.47
N HIS A 80 -3.70 1.78 3.52
CA HIS A 80 -3.63 2.55 2.29
C HIS A 80 -4.71 2.01 1.34
N ASN A 81 -5.61 2.89 0.90
CA ASN A 81 -6.50 2.64 -0.24
C ASN A 81 -5.61 2.20 -1.41
N ARG A 82 -5.47 0.89 -1.58
CA ARG A 82 -4.92 0.36 -2.82
C ARG A 82 -5.94 0.75 -3.90
N PRO A 83 -5.49 1.18 -5.09
CA PRO A 83 -6.38 1.21 -6.24
C PRO A 83 -7.09 -0.13 -6.29
N ASP A 84 -8.39 -0.14 -6.50
CA ASP A 84 -9.13 -1.40 -6.59
C ASP A 84 -8.49 -2.26 -7.68
N THR A 85 -7.75 -3.29 -7.26
CA THR A 85 -7.07 -4.21 -8.18
C THR A 85 -7.93 -5.42 -8.46
N PHE A 86 -9.16 -5.49 -7.94
CA PHE A 86 -10.05 -6.64 -8.11
C PHE A 86 -10.32 -6.88 -9.60
N SER A 87 -10.85 -5.86 -10.30
CA SER A 87 -11.16 -5.98 -11.73
C SER A 87 -9.93 -6.40 -12.55
N ARG A 88 -8.78 -5.74 -12.32
CA ARG A 88 -7.53 -6.09 -13.00
C ARG A 88 -7.10 -7.53 -12.72
N ASP A 89 -7.07 -7.93 -11.45
CA ASP A 89 -6.56 -9.24 -11.06
C ASP A 89 -7.52 -10.36 -11.55
N VAL A 90 -8.82 -10.11 -11.60
CA VAL A 90 -9.80 -11.03 -12.21
C VAL A 90 -9.61 -11.15 -13.72
N SER A 91 -9.42 -10.03 -14.44
CA SER A 91 -9.13 -10.04 -15.88
C SER A 91 -7.83 -10.76 -16.21
N ALA A 92 -6.77 -10.56 -15.40
CA ALA A 92 -5.50 -11.27 -15.56
C ALA A 92 -5.67 -12.78 -15.41
N ALA A 93 -6.43 -13.23 -14.40
CA ALA A 93 -6.70 -14.65 -14.19
C ALA A 93 -7.51 -15.24 -15.35
N ALA A 94 -8.52 -14.53 -15.86
CA ALA A 94 -9.34 -14.96 -16.98
C ALA A 94 -8.52 -15.13 -18.28
N LEU A 95 -7.61 -14.18 -18.58
CA LEU A 95 -6.71 -14.26 -19.71
C LEU A 95 -5.82 -15.51 -19.64
N VAL A 96 -5.21 -15.78 -18.48
CA VAL A 96 -4.37 -16.97 -18.29
C VAL A 96 -5.19 -18.25 -18.50
N VAL A 97 -6.37 -18.38 -17.88
CA VAL A 97 -7.23 -19.56 -18.07
C VAL A 97 -7.58 -19.78 -19.54
N ARG A 98 -7.95 -18.71 -20.25
CA ARG A 98 -8.28 -18.78 -21.68
C ARG A 98 -7.10 -19.24 -22.53
N GLN A 99 -5.91 -18.67 -22.32
CA GLN A 99 -4.71 -19.08 -23.07
C GLN A 99 -4.35 -20.54 -22.79
N ARG A 100 -4.48 -20.97 -21.53
CA ARG A 100 -4.29 -22.37 -21.13
C ARG A 100 -5.28 -23.31 -21.82
N ARG A 101 -6.54 -22.90 -22.00
CA ARG A 101 -7.56 -23.66 -22.75
C ARG A 101 -7.28 -23.73 -24.25
N LYS A 102 -6.66 -22.69 -24.82
CA LYS A 102 -6.17 -22.67 -26.22
C LYS A 102 -4.90 -23.51 -26.42
N GLY A 103 -4.37 -24.13 -25.37
CA GLY A 103 -3.21 -25.02 -25.43
C GLY A 103 -1.87 -24.35 -25.15
N ALA A 104 -1.85 -23.08 -24.74
CA ALA A 104 -0.61 -22.41 -24.33
C ALA A 104 0.00 -23.08 -23.10
N ASN A 105 1.33 -23.16 -23.05
CA ASN A 105 2.01 -23.57 -21.84
C ASN A 105 1.86 -22.47 -20.75
N TRP A 106 2.26 -22.77 -19.52
CA TRP A 106 2.06 -21.85 -18.39
C TRP A 106 2.85 -20.54 -18.56
N GLU A 107 4.10 -20.63 -19.00
CA GLU A 107 4.99 -19.47 -19.15
C GLU A 107 4.50 -18.53 -20.25
N ASP A 108 4.08 -19.08 -21.38
CA ASP A 108 3.48 -18.33 -22.49
C ASP A 108 2.17 -17.68 -22.07
N ALA A 109 1.27 -18.42 -21.40
CA ALA A 109 -0.01 -17.87 -20.95
C ALA A 109 0.15 -16.70 -19.96
N VAL A 110 1.13 -16.78 -19.06
CA VAL A 110 1.43 -15.69 -18.11
C VAL A 110 2.06 -14.50 -18.84
N THR A 111 2.99 -14.75 -19.76
CA THR A 111 3.69 -13.70 -20.51
C THR A 111 2.73 -12.95 -21.42
N ASP A 112 1.90 -13.67 -22.19
CA ASP A 112 0.88 -13.08 -23.06
C ASP A 112 -0.11 -12.22 -22.27
N ALA A 113 -0.57 -12.72 -21.11
CA ALA A 113 -1.49 -11.96 -20.25
C ALA A 113 -0.80 -10.72 -19.66
N ALA A 114 0.47 -10.81 -19.28
CA ALA A 114 1.26 -9.69 -18.78
C ALA A 114 1.45 -8.60 -19.85
N GLU A 115 1.81 -9.01 -21.08
CA GLU A 115 1.96 -8.13 -22.24
C GLU A 115 0.63 -7.46 -22.60
N HIS A 116 -0.46 -8.23 -22.68
CA HIS A 116 -1.79 -7.72 -23.00
C HIS A 116 -2.25 -6.63 -22.02
N MET A 117 -1.90 -6.78 -20.74
CA MET A 117 -2.32 -5.87 -19.68
C MET A 117 -1.30 -4.77 -19.34
N GLY A 118 -0.10 -4.81 -19.93
CA GLY A 118 1.00 -3.91 -19.57
C GLY A 118 1.44 -4.03 -18.11
N VAL A 119 1.37 -5.22 -17.52
CA VAL A 119 1.79 -5.50 -16.13
C VAL A 119 2.93 -6.51 -16.09
N SER A 120 3.52 -6.75 -14.92
CA SER A 120 4.57 -7.77 -14.78
C SER A 120 3.99 -9.18 -14.63
N ASN A 121 4.73 -10.20 -15.09
CA ASN A 121 4.38 -11.62 -14.93
C ASN A 121 4.04 -11.96 -13.47
N ARG A 122 4.79 -11.40 -12.51
CA ARG A 122 4.54 -11.62 -11.08
C ARG A 122 3.16 -11.14 -10.60
N ILE A 123 2.63 -10.06 -11.20
CA ILE A 123 1.26 -9.59 -10.90
C ILE A 123 0.25 -10.59 -11.44
N VAL A 124 0.44 -11.08 -12.65
CA VAL A 124 -0.44 -12.06 -13.31
C VAL A 124 -0.44 -13.40 -12.57
N GLU A 125 0.72 -13.92 -12.18
CA GLU A 125 0.83 -15.15 -11.39
C GLU A 125 0.07 -15.04 -10.06
N ARG A 126 0.25 -13.91 -9.36
CA ARG A 126 -0.44 -13.64 -8.09
C ARG A 126 -1.96 -13.57 -8.30
N ALA A 127 -2.39 -12.90 -9.36
CA ALA A 127 -3.79 -12.74 -9.72
C ALA A 127 -4.43 -14.10 -10.07
N TYR A 128 -3.76 -14.89 -10.92
CA TYR A 128 -4.19 -16.25 -11.25
C TYR A 128 -4.35 -17.09 -9.98
N LYS A 129 -3.34 -17.13 -9.10
CA LYS A 129 -3.43 -17.91 -7.85
C LYS A 129 -4.61 -17.49 -6.97
N ALA A 130 -4.97 -16.21 -6.97
CA ALA A 130 -6.05 -15.68 -6.15
C ALA A 130 -7.45 -15.99 -6.72
N TYR A 131 -7.62 -16.00 -8.04
CA TYR A 131 -8.94 -16.05 -8.68
C TYR A 131 -9.20 -17.29 -9.55
N ARG A 132 -8.19 -18.15 -9.75
CA ARG A 132 -8.25 -19.36 -10.58
C ARG A 132 -9.52 -20.17 -10.38
N GLU A 133 -9.86 -20.51 -9.13
CA GLU A 133 -11.02 -21.37 -8.82
C GLU A 133 -12.34 -20.75 -9.30
N GLY A 134 -12.45 -19.42 -9.24
CA GLY A 134 -13.63 -18.70 -9.70
C GLY A 134 -13.72 -18.60 -11.22
N VAL A 135 -12.58 -18.40 -11.91
CA VAL A 135 -12.57 -18.23 -13.37
C VAL A 135 -12.47 -19.55 -14.14
N GLU A 136 -11.88 -20.61 -13.58
CA GLU A 136 -11.72 -21.90 -14.26
C GLU A 136 -13.03 -22.59 -14.60
N CYS A 137 -14.11 -22.28 -13.87
CA CYS A 137 -15.44 -22.86 -14.11
C CYS A 137 -16.26 -22.07 -15.14
N LEU A 138 -15.79 -20.91 -15.59
CA LEU A 138 -16.53 -20.06 -16.52
C LEU A 138 -16.38 -20.54 -17.96
N PRO A 139 -17.41 -20.40 -18.82
CA PRO A 139 -17.27 -20.67 -20.25
C PRO A 139 -16.41 -19.59 -20.92
N ASP A 140 -15.83 -19.92 -22.08
CA ASP A 140 -14.88 -19.03 -22.77
C ASP A 140 -15.48 -17.67 -23.11
N GLU A 141 -16.76 -17.61 -23.45
CA GLU A 141 -17.49 -16.35 -23.71
C GLU A 141 -17.48 -15.40 -22.50
N GLN A 142 -17.57 -15.95 -21.30
CA GLN A 142 -17.52 -15.17 -20.06
C GLN A 142 -16.09 -14.76 -19.72
N LEU A 143 -15.10 -15.61 -20.03
CA LEU A 143 -13.69 -15.25 -19.87
C LEU A 143 -13.29 -14.10 -20.79
N GLU A 144 -13.80 -14.07 -22.03
CA GLU A 144 -13.57 -12.99 -22.99
C GLU A 144 -14.17 -11.67 -22.52
N LEU A 145 -15.41 -11.72 -22.02
CA LEU A 145 -16.10 -10.54 -21.50
C LEU A 145 -15.38 -9.96 -20.27
N ILE A 146 -14.88 -10.82 -19.38
CA ILE A 146 -14.12 -10.44 -18.19
C ILE A 146 -12.72 -9.91 -18.56
N ALA A 147 -12.10 -10.47 -19.60
CA ALA A 147 -10.82 -10.00 -20.12
C ALA A 147 -10.93 -8.64 -20.86
N GLY A 148 -12.15 -8.17 -21.15
CA GLY A 148 -12.39 -6.94 -21.91
C GLY A 148 -12.25 -7.13 -23.43
N GLU A 149 -12.24 -8.37 -23.91
CA GLU A 149 -12.26 -8.69 -25.34
C GLU A 149 -13.70 -8.71 -25.85
N ARG A 150 -13.96 -8.08 -27.01
CA ARG A 150 -15.28 -8.19 -27.65
C ARG A 150 -15.45 -9.64 -28.12
N PRO A 151 -16.60 -10.29 -27.84
CA PRO A 151 -16.85 -11.63 -28.33
C PRO A 151 -16.80 -11.63 -29.85
N VAL A 152 -15.96 -12.49 -30.43
CA VAL A 152 -15.95 -12.73 -31.87
C VAL A 152 -17.24 -13.49 -32.18
N LYS A 153 -18.22 -12.80 -32.78
CA LYS A 153 -19.43 -13.47 -33.27
C LYS A 153 -19.02 -14.51 -34.33
N PRO A 154 -19.65 -15.70 -34.32
CA PRO A 154 -19.42 -16.74 -35.32
C PRO A 154 -19.81 -16.28 -36.73
#